data_AF-A0A8T5K5L1-F1
#
_entry.id   AF-A0A8T5K5L1-F1
#
_cell.length_a   1.000
_cell.length_b   1.000
_cell.length_c   1.000
_cell.angle_alpha   90.00
_cell.angle_beta   90.00
_cell.angle_gamma   90.00
#
_symmetry.space_group_name_H-M   'P 1'
#
loop_
_entity.id
_entity.type
_entity.pdbx_description
1 polymer ?
#
loop_
_entity_poly.entity_id
_entity_poly.type
_entity_poly.pdbx_seq_one_letter_code
_entity_poly.pdbx_strand_id
1 'polypeptide(L)'
;MFFTPNGLTQDEYSLSVDPTKEKQTLFIMARVSLENTGTKPLTNVELNFGDGDKIFLGTLKPGQYEIISPPQGNSLQFVIVTSNEGVYVSKVYREPIAMPGMMGS
;
A
#
# COMPACT_ATOMS: atom_id res chain seq x y z
N MET A 1 27.10 -23.87 -19.64
CA MET A 1 27.29 -22.61 -18.88
C MET A 1 26.06 -21.76 -19.14
N PHE A 2 25.22 -21.54 -18.12
CA PHE A 2 24.06 -20.65 -18.23
C PHE A 2 24.36 -19.40 -17.41
N PHE A 3 24.34 -18.24 -18.06
CA PHE A 3 24.45 -16.95 -17.40
C PHE A 3 23.09 -16.59 -16.80
N THR A 4 22.99 -16.46 -15.49
CA THR A 4 21.88 -15.73 -14.85
C THR A 4 22.42 -14.36 -14.45
N PRO A 5 21.79 -13.25 -14.88
CA PRO A 5 22.18 -11.93 -14.39
C PRO A 5 21.90 -11.92 -12.88
N ASN A 6 22.82 -11.36 -12.09
CA ASN A 6 22.75 -11.25 -10.63
C ASN A 6 21.30 -11.12 -10.15
N GLY A 7 20.79 -12.23 -9.60
CA GLY A 7 19.40 -12.37 -9.22
C GLY A 7 19.01 -11.28 -8.25
N LEU A 8 17.90 -10.60 -8.55
CA LEU A 8 17.13 -9.84 -7.58
C LEU A 8 16.82 -10.82 -6.44
N THR A 9 17.50 -10.72 -5.31
CA THR A 9 17.09 -11.42 -4.10
C THR A 9 15.77 -10.77 -3.68
N GLN A 10 14.65 -11.39 -4.06
CA GLN A 10 13.35 -10.97 -3.59
C GLN A 10 13.28 -11.30 -2.10
N ASP A 11 13.09 -10.27 -1.27
CA ASP A 11 12.99 -10.44 0.17
C ASP A 11 11.87 -11.42 0.51
N GLU A 12 12.11 -12.27 1.52
CA GLU A 12 11.10 -13.27 1.93
C GLU A 12 9.79 -12.61 2.35
N TYR A 13 9.89 -11.47 3.03
CA TYR A 13 8.79 -10.67 3.53
C TYR A 13 8.94 -9.24 3.03
N SER A 14 8.04 -8.82 2.14
CA SER A 14 8.10 -7.50 1.52
C SER A 14 6.69 -7.04 1.18
N LEU A 15 6.46 -5.73 1.26
CA LEU A 15 5.15 -5.12 1.05
C LEU A 15 5.31 -3.82 0.28
N SER A 16 4.62 -3.74 -0.86
CA SER A 16 4.38 -2.48 -1.56
C SER A 16 3.15 -1.80 -0.97
N VAL A 17 3.25 -0.51 -0.70
CA VAL A 17 2.15 0.31 -0.18
C VAL A 17 2.11 1.62 -0.95
N ASP A 18 0.95 1.91 -1.54
CA ASP A 18 0.72 3.12 -2.33
C ASP A 18 -0.58 3.82 -1.89
N PRO A 19 -0.49 4.79 -0.95
CA PRO A 19 -1.61 5.62 -0.54
C PRO A 19 -1.80 6.79 -1.52
N THR A 20 -2.97 6.85 -2.15
CA THR A 20 -3.35 7.95 -3.06
C THR A 20 -4.56 8.69 -2.54
N LYS A 21 -4.56 10.02 -2.67
CA LYS A 21 -5.72 10.88 -2.47
C LYS A 21 -5.88 11.81 -3.66
N GLU A 22 -7.10 11.96 -4.13
CA GLU A 22 -7.45 12.80 -5.27
C GLU A 22 -8.61 13.70 -4.88
N LYS A 23 -8.42 15.01 -5.06
CA LYS A 23 -9.47 15.99 -4.83
C LYS A 23 -10.40 16.02 -6.03
N GLN A 24 -11.65 15.62 -5.84
CA GLN A 24 -12.72 15.86 -6.79
C GLN A 24 -13.50 17.12 -6.43
N THR A 25 -14.42 17.53 -7.31
CA THR A 25 -15.24 18.73 -7.13
C THR A 25 -15.99 18.76 -5.80
N LEU A 26 -16.49 17.60 -5.33
CA LEU A 26 -17.39 17.52 -4.18
C LEU A 26 -16.83 16.74 -2.98
N PHE A 27 -15.76 15.96 -3.17
CA PHE A 27 -15.17 15.12 -2.14
C PHE A 27 -13.73 14.76 -2.47
N ILE A 28 -13.03 14.19 -1.49
CA ILE A 28 -11.70 13.61 -1.70
C ILE A 28 -11.88 12.10 -1.81
N MET A 29 -11.40 11.50 -2.90
CA MET A 29 -11.25 10.05 -2.99
C MET A 29 -9.89 9.66 -2.44
N ALA A 30 -9.86 8.74 -1.48
CA ALA A 30 -8.63 8.19 -0.95
C ALA A 30 -8.67 6.67 -0.96
N ARG A 31 -7.53 6.06 -1.29
CA ARG A 31 -7.34 4.61 -1.27
C ARG A 31 -5.90 4.27 -0.92
N VAL A 32 -5.71 3.12 -0.31
CA VAL A 32 -4.39 2.53 -0.05
C VAL A 32 -4.33 1.22 -0.82
N SER A 33 -3.46 1.17 -1.82
CA SER A 33 -3.15 -0.07 -2.53
C SER A 33 -2.03 -0.79 -1.79
N LEU A 34 -2.17 -2.09 -1.56
CA LEU A 34 -1.15 -2.92 -0.93
C LEU A 34 -0.91 -4.17 -1.76
N GLU A 35 0.35 -4.59 -1.83
CA GLU A 35 0.73 -5.85 -2.47
C GLU A 35 1.81 -6.53 -1.65
N ASN A 36 1.62 -7.80 -1.30
CA ASN A 36 2.71 -8.60 -0.76
C ASN A 36 3.68 -8.95 -1.91
N THR A 37 4.76 -8.19 -2.00
CA THR A 37 5.84 -8.37 -2.98
C THR A 37 6.91 -9.35 -2.50
N GLY A 38 6.73 -9.97 -1.34
CA GLY A 38 7.61 -11.01 -0.82
C GLY A 38 7.31 -12.39 -1.40
N THR A 39 8.11 -13.38 -1.00
CA THR A 39 7.92 -14.79 -1.42
C THR A 39 7.16 -15.63 -0.39
N LYS A 40 6.93 -15.10 0.82
CA LYS A 40 6.15 -15.74 1.89
C LYS A 40 4.94 -14.90 2.32
N PRO A 41 3.90 -15.53 2.92
CA PRO A 41 2.74 -14.80 3.44
C PRO A 41 3.14 -13.82 4.55
N LEU A 42 2.49 -12.66 4.58
CA LEU A 42 2.53 -11.71 5.70
C LEU A 42 1.29 -11.92 6.57
N THR A 43 1.47 -12.02 7.87
CA THR A 43 0.37 -12.24 8.82
C THR A 43 0.19 -11.05 9.75
N ASN A 44 -1.03 -10.92 10.27
CA ASN A 44 -1.42 -9.84 11.15
C ASN A 44 -1.17 -8.45 10.51
N VAL A 45 -1.49 -8.33 9.22
CA VAL A 45 -1.31 -7.08 8.47
C VAL A 45 -2.30 -6.04 9.01
N GLU A 46 -1.78 -4.98 9.60
CA GLU A 46 -2.53 -3.85 10.16
C GLU A 46 -2.18 -2.58 9.38
N LEU A 47 -3.20 -1.83 8.99
CA LEU A 47 -3.08 -0.48 8.48
C LEU A 47 -3.47 0.51 9.58
N ASN A 48 -2.61 1.47 9.86
CA ASN A 48 -2.86 2.58 10.76
C ASN A 48 -2.86 3.88 9.96
N PHE A 49 -3.99 4.58 9.96
CA PHE A 49 -4.25 5.79 9.19
C PHE A 49 -4.03 7.08 10.00
N GLY A 50 -3.45 6.97 11.21
CA GLY A 50 -3.38 8.08 12.17
C GLY A 50 -4.67 8.23 12.97
N ASP A 51 -4.68 9.13 13.96
CA ASP A 51 -5.88 9.50 14.74
C ASP A 51 -6.61 8.34 15.44
N GLY A 52 -5.95 7.19 15.62
CA GLY A 52 -6.52 5.98 16.19
C GLY A 52 -7.26 5.08 15.18
N ASP A 53 -7.36 5.52 13.92
CA ASP A 53 -8.00 4.77 12.84
C ASP A 53 -7.11 3.60 12.38
N LYS A 54 -7.63 2.38 12.54
CA LYS A 54 -6.93 1.15 12.18
C LYS A 54 -7.84 0.17 11.45
N ILE A 55 -7.27 -0.55 10.49
CA ILE A 55 -7.92 -1.65 9.78
C ILE A 55 -7.01 -2.88 9.83
N PHE A 56 -7.59 -4.02 10.17
CA PHE A 56 -6.90 -5.29 10.22
C PHE A 56 -7.26 -6.17 9.01
N LEU A 57 -6.28 -6.52 8.18
CA LEU A 57 -6.47 -7.36 7.00
C LEU A 57 -6.22 -8.85 7.26
N GLY A 58 -5.55 -9.20 8.37
CA GLY A 58 -5.16 -10.58 8.64
C GLY A 58 -3.96 -11.00 7.81
N THR A 59 -4.15 -11.88 6.82
CA THR A 59 -3.04 -12.47 6.05
C THR A 59 -3.05 -12.03 4.59
N LEU A 60 -1.90 -11.56 4.10
CA LEU A 60 -1.65 -11.31 2.68
C LEU A 60 -0.73 -12.39 2.11
N LYS A 61 -1.22 -13.18 1.15
CA LYS A 61 -0.41 -14.19 0.45
C LYS A 61 0.56 -13.52 -0.54
N PRO A 62 1.68 -14.18 -0.92
CA PRO A 62 2.57 -13.67 -1.97
C PRO A 62 1.81 -13.31 -3.25
N GLY A 63 2.03 -12.10 -3.76
CA GLY A 63 1.35 -11.55 -4.94
C GLY A 63 -0.12 -11.15 -4.72
N GLN A 64 -0.65 -11.27 -3.50
CA GLN A 64 -2.00 -10.78 -3.20
C GLN A 64 -1.99 -9.26 -3.16
N TYR A 65 -2.93 -8.66 -3.89
CA TYR A 65 -3.14 -7.22 -4.01
C TYR A 65 -4.50 -6.84 -3.42
N GLU A 66 -4.53 -5.80 -2.59
CA GLU A 66 -5.74 -5.28 -1.95
C GLU A 66 -5.83 -3.76 -2.11
N ILE A 67 -7.05 -3.24 -2.21
CA ILE A 67 -7.33 -1.80 -2.19
C ILE A 67 -8.24 -1.49 -1.00
N ILE A 68 -7.75 -0.67 -0.09
CA ILE A 68 -8.45 -0.32 1.14
C ILE A 68 -8.86 1.15 1.12
N SER A 69 -10.14 1.40 1.40
CA SER A 69 -10.66 2.75 1.64
C SER A 69 -10.36 3.17 3.08
N PRO A 70 -9.75 4.33 3.32
CA PRO A 70 -9.57 4.86 4.68
C PRO A 70 -10.92 5.15 5.35
N PRO A 71 -10.99 5.14 6.69
CA PRO A 71 -12.18 5.56 7.42
C PRO A 71 -12.63 6.99 7.05
N GLN A 72 -13.94 7.22 7.11
CA GLN A 72 -14.51 8.51 6.76
C GLN A 72 -14.09 9.59 7.77
N GLY A 73 -13.69 10.77 7.29
CA GLY A 73 -13.22 11.86 8.14
C GLY A 73 -11.75 11.76 8.58
N ASN A 74 -11.02 10.72 8.16
CA ASN A 74 -9.59 10.59 8.42
C ASN A 74 -8.80 11.78 7.82
N SER A 75 -7.70 12.16 8.48
CA SER A 75 -6.88 13.31 8.08
C SER A 75 -6.07 13.10 6.80
N LEU A 76 -5.94 11.86 6.32
CA LEU A 76 -5.26 11.46 5.07
C LEU A 76 -3.82 12.01 4.99
N GLN A 77 -3.12 12.01 6.12
CA GLN A 77 -1.73 12.49 6.21
C GLN A 77 -0.76 11.38 5.81
N PHE A 78 -0.93 10.20 6.40
CA PHE A 78 -0.07 9.05 6.18
C PHE A 78 -0.82 7.74 6.40
N VAL A 79 -0.20 6.65 5.98
CA VAL A 79 -0.54 5.30 6.40
C VAL A 79 0.74 4.60 6.87
N ILE A 80 0.63 3.90 8.00
CA ILE A 80 1.65 2.97 8.48
C ILE A 80 1.08 1.57 8.34
N VAL A 81 1.83 0.67 7.73
CA VAL A 81 1.44 -0.74 7.58
C VAL A 81 2.47 -1.62 8.26
N THR A 82 1.98 -2.53 9.11
CA THR A 82 2.83 -3.45 9.87
C THR A 82 2.38 -4.89 9.71
N SER A 83 3.30 -5.84 9.90
CA SER A 83 3.00 -7.28 10.00
C SER A 83 3.78 -7.94 11.13
N ASN A 84 3.42 -9.18 11.48
CA ASN A 84 4.14 -9.97 12.51
C ASN A 84 5.57 -10.33 12.11
N GLU A 85 5.86 -10.37 10.81
CA GLU A 85 7.18 -10.71 10.26
C GLU A 85 8.16 -9.53 10.32
N GLY A 86 7.75 -8.41 10.93
CA GLY A 86 8.60 -7.24 11.14
C GLY A 86 8.58 -6.26 9.96
N VAL A 87 7.68 -6.43 8.99
CA VAL A 87 7.46 -5.44 7.94
C VAL A 87 6.90 -4.17 8.58
N TYR A 88 7.52 -3.04 8.27
CA TYR A 88 7.08 -1.70 8.67
C TYR A 88 7.21 -0.76 7.46
N VAL A 89 6.09 -0.27 6.96
CA VAL A 89 6.05 0.66 5.82
C VAL A 89 5.28 1.91 6.22
N SER A 90 5.94 3.07 6.15
CA SER A 90 5.31 4.37 6.41
C SER A 90 5.32 5.20 5.14
N LYS A 91 4.14 5.65 4.69
CA LYS A 91 3.98 6.43 3.45
C LYS A 91 3.01 7.58 3.68
N VAL A 92 3.31 8.73 3.10
CA VAL A 92 2.39 9.88 3.03
C VAL A 92 1.46 9.73 1.84
N TYR A 93 0.22 10.21 1.97
CA TYR A 93 -0.71 10.23 0.83
C TYR A 93 -0.21 11.18 -0.26
N ARG A 94 -0.20 10.70 -1.50
CA ARG A 94 0.15 11.48 -2.69
C ARG A 94 -1.02 11.59 -3.66
N GLU A 95 -0.94 12.50 -4.61
CA GLU A 95 -1.85 12.50 -5.75
C GLU A 95 -1.49 11.36 -6.72
N PRO A 96 -2.47 10.79 -7.45
CA PRO A 96 -2.20 9.89 -8.55
C PRO A 96 -1.30 10.55 -9.59
N ILE A 97 -0.43 9.77 -10.24
CA ILE A 97 0.37 10.29 -11.34
C ILE A 97 -0.55 10.40 -12.55
N ALA A 98 -0.74 11.61 -13.06
CA ALA A 98 -1.45 11.82 -14.32
C ALA A 98 -0.68 11.10 -15.44
N MET A 99 -1.33 10.14 -16.11
CA MET A 99 -0.72 9.50 -17.27
C MET A 99 -0.74 10.48 -18.45
N PRO A 100 0.41 10.74 -19.11
CA PRO A 100 0.44 11.58 -20.31
C PRO A 100 -0.56 11.05 -21.35
N GLY A 101 -1.46 11.91 -21.81
CA GLY A 101 -2.52 11.54 -22.76
C GLY A 101 -3.91 11.30 -22.14
N MET A 102 -4.03 11.29 -20.81
CA MET A 102 -5.34 11.47 -20.16
C MET A 102 -5.70 12.95 -20.15
N MET A 103 -6.44 13.40 -21.17
CA MET A 103 -7.06 14.73 -21.16
C MET A 103 -8.20 14.75 -20.13
N GLY A 104 -8.19 15.73 -19.22
CA GLY A 104 -9.41 16.18 -18.56
C GLY A 104 -9.27 16.53 -17.07
N SER A 105 -9.06 17.81 -16.80
CA SER A 105 -10.00 18.61 -16.00
C SER A 105 -9.95 20.04 -16.50
#